data_AF-A0A956HKS7-F1
#
_entry.id   AF-A0A956HKS7-F1
#
_cell.length_a   1.000
_cell.length_b   1.000
_cell.length_c   1.000
_cell.angle_alpha   90.00
_cell.angle_beta   90.00
_cell.angle_gamma   90.00
#
_symmetry.space_group_name_H-M   'P 1'
#
loop_
_entity.id
_entity.type
_entity.pdbx_description
1 polymer ?
#
loop_
_entity_poly.entity_id
_entity_poly.type
_entity_poly.pdbx_seq_one_letter_code
_entity_poly.pdbx_strand_id
1 'polypeptide(L)'
;AAGGFAWRLAGDAWAPEPTLPADVPGKAAVWKVYGTASDDAWLVGSSGVALHWDGAALTQGDTGVGSSLFTVHEHDGRYVAVGGAATGIIVEYDGQSWQNVTPAEPPMGLTGVTLGRDGYGVAVGTFGAVLTRSNTDGWVAAELDFTVAQNLHGSWIDDEGGAWAVGGDTFTLANGVLLHRGKTSIPNEGL
;
A
#
# COMPACT_ATOMS: atom_id res chain seq x y z
N ALA A 1 14.59 8.17 19.19
CA ALA A 1 15.35 7.81 17.98
C ALA A 1 14.36 7.81 16.82
N ALA A 2 14.69 8.43 15.69
CA ALA A 2 13.76 8.68 14.58
C ALA A 2 13.89 7.68 13.42
N GLY A 3 14.60 6.56 13.61
CA GLY A 3 14.73 5.52 12.60
C GLY A 3 14.07 4.21 12.99
N GLY A 4 13.85 3.38 11.99
CA GLY A 4 13.17 2.11 12.04
C GLY A 4 14.07 1.01 12.58
N PHE A 5 13.44 -0.02 13.10
CA PHE A 5 14.09 -1.26 13.50
C PHE A 5 13.29 -2.41 12.90
N ALA A 6 13.96 -3.54 12.67
CA ALA A 6 13.35 -4.78 12.28
C ALA A 6 13.80 -5.85 13.27
N TRP A 7 12.86 -6.62 13.79
CA TRP A 7 13.13 -7.78 14.64
C TRP A 7 12.63 -9.03 13.92
N ARG A 8 13.36 -10.13 14.06
CA ARG A 8 12.99 -11.44 13.54
C ARG A 8 12.91 -12.44 14.70
N LEU A 9 11.92 -13.31 14.64
CA LEU A 9 11.82 -14.43 15.56
C LEU A 9 12.92 -15.45 15.24
N ALA A 10 13.77 -15.76 16.21
CA ALA A 10 14.84 -16.75 16.13
C ALA A 10 14.61 -17.82 17.20
N GLY A 11 13.99 -18.93 16.80
CA GLY A 11 13.48 -19.93 17.75
C GLY A 11 12.24 -19.38 18.47
N ASP A 12 12.34 -19.19 19.79
CA ASP A 12 11.29 -18.66 20.67
C ASP A 12 11.52 -17.21 21.10
N ALA A 13 12.63 -16.59 20.67
CA ALA A 13 13.01 -15.24 21.05
C ALA A 13 13.03 -14.27 19.86
N TRP A 14 12.59 -13.04 20.08
CA TRP A 14 12.78 -11.94 19.13
C TRP A 14 14.20 -11.41 19.23
N ALA A 15 14.88 -11.30 18.10
CA ALA A 15 16.21 -10.70 17.99
C ALA A 15 16.20 -9.58 16.95
N PRO A 16 17.08 -8.55 17.07
CA PRO A 16 17.29 -7.59 16.00
C PRO A 16 17.65 -8.30 14.70
N GLU A 17 17.07 -7.88 13.57
CA GLU A 17 17.39 -8.41 12.26
C GLU A 17 18.80 -7.92 11.84
N PRO A 18 19.82 -8.80 11.83
CA PRO A 18 21.20 -8.39 11.62
C PRO A 18 21.47 -7.83 10.21
N THR A 19 20.61 -8.14 9.24
CA THR A 19 20.77 -7.69 7.85
C THR A 19 20.06 -6.38 7.54
N LEU A 20 19.41 -5.74 8.52
CA LEU A 20 18.79 -4.44 8.32
C LEU A 20 19.82 -3.41 7.81
N PRO A 21 19.60 -2.75 6.66
CA PRO A 21 20.53 -1.76 6.12
C PRO A 21 20.86 -0.66 7.12
N ALA A 22 22.16 -0.35 7.26
CA ALA A 22 22.69 0.47 8.36
C ALA A 22 22.18 1.92 8.38
N ASP A 23 21.67 2.42 7.27
CA ASP A 23 21.10 3.75 7.13
C ASP A 23 19.65 3.85 7.65
N VAL A 24 18.90 2.74 7.69
CA VAL A 24 17.49 2.73 8.14
C VAL A 24 17.35 3.17 9.61
N PRO A 25 18.07 2.60 10.59
CA PRO A 25 17.91 2.97 12.01
C PRO A 25 18.20 4.43 12.35
N GLY A 26 18.91 5.14 11.49
CA GLY A 26 19.26 6.56 11.67
C GLY A 26 18.41 7.53 10.86
N LYS A 27 17.71 7.08 9.81
CA LYS A 27 17.17 7.98 8.78
C LYS A 27 15.76 7.69 8.30
N ALA A 28 15.23 6.50 8.54
CA ALA A 28 13.93 6.13 7.98
C ALA A 28 13.13 5.23 8.93
N ALA A 29 11.83 5.48 9.04
CA ALA A 29 10.87 4.58 9.67
C ALA A 29 10.34 3.54 8.66
N VAL A 30 10.03 2.34 9.14
CA VAL A 30 9.37 1.27 8.38
C VAL A 30 7.97 1.12 8.95
N TRP A 31 6.93 1.13 8.09
CA TRP A 31 5.54 1.23 8.54
C TRP A 31 4.64 0.09 8.06
N LYS A 32 4.94 -0.54 6.93
CA LYS A 32 4.14 -1.63 6.38
C LYS A 32 5.02 -2.75 5.87
N VAL A 33 4.48 -3.96 5.91
CA VAL A 33 5.03 -5.16 5.29
C VAL A 33 3.92 -5.90 4.56
N TYR A 34 4.25 -6.50 3.42
CA TYR A 34 3.45 -7.54 2.77
C TYR A 34 4.39 -8.65 2.33
N GLY A 35 4.02 -9.90 2.59
CA GLY A 35 4.81 -11.07 2.22
C GLY A 35 3.95 -12.14 1.60
N THR A 36 4.50 -12.82 0.60
CA THR A 36 3.84 -13.88 -0.18
C THR A 36 4.37 -15.25 0.21
N ALA A 37 5.62 -15.30 0.68
CA ALA A 37 6.32 -16.51 1.08
C ALA A 37 7.30 -16.24 2.23
N SER A 38 7.92 -17.29 2.77
CA SER A 38 8.96 -17.16 3.80
C SER A 38 10.22 -16.45 3.33
N ASP A 39 10.38 -16.34 2.02
CA ASP A 39 11.53 -15.80 1.30
C ASP A 39 11.15 -14.68 0.31
N ASP A 40 9.93 -14.15 0.41
CA ASP A 40 9.51 -13.02 -0.40
C ASP A 40 8.57 -12.11 0.40
N ALA A 41 9.11 -10.98 0.86
CA ALA A 41 8.34 -9.92 1.45
C ALA A 41 8.95 -8.55 1.17
N TRP A 42 8.10 -7.54 1.02
CA TRP A 42 8.50 -6.14 0.94
C TRP A 42 8.02 -5.36 2.16
N LEU A 43 8.93 -4.56 2.71
CA LEU A 43 8.66 -3.59 3.75
C LEU A 43 8.80 -2.19 3.16
N VAL A 44 7.89 -1.27 3.49
CA VAL A 44 7.96 0.12 3.03
C VAL A 44 7.81 1.10 4.18
N GLY A 45 8.25 2.35 3.95
CA GLY A 45 8.09 3.39 4.95
C GLY A 45 8.50 4.78 4.49
N SER A 46 9.06 5.55 5.41
CA SER A 46 9.39 6.96 5.18
C SER A 46 10.47 7.13 4.12
N SER A 47 10.47 8.29 3.45
CA SER A 47 11.53 8.69 2.53
C SER A 47 11.79 7.71 1.38
N GLY A 48 10.75 7.03 0.90
CA GLY A 48 10.82 6.10 -0.23
C GLY A 48 11.47 4.75 0.10
N VAL A 49 11.73 4.45 1.38
CA VAL A 49 12.31 3.17 1.77
C VAL A 49 11.41 2.02 1.31
N ALA A 50 12.03 1.09 0.57
CA ALA A 50 11.53 -0.24 0.30
C ALA A 50 12.64 -1.26 0.59
N LEU A 51 12.33 -2.28 1.39
CA LEU A 51 13.26 -3.35 1.76
C LEU A 51 12.69 -4.69 1.33
N HIS A 52 13.45 -5.47 0.58
CA HIS A 52 13.10 -6.83 0.18
C HIS A 52 13.71 -7.84 1.15
N TRP A 53 12.89 -8.76 1.63
CA TRP A 53 13.32 -9.95 2.33
C TRP A 53 13.34 -11.13 1.35
N ASP A 54 14.53 -11.71 1.16
CA ASP A 54 14.77 -12.83 0.23
C ASP A 54 14.87 -14.20 0.92
N GLY A 55 14.47 -14.28 2.20
CA GLY A 55 14.62 -15.48 3.03
C GLY A 55 15.94 -15.57 3.80
N ALA A 56 16.91 -14.71 3.49
CA ALA A 56 18.21 -14.66 4.15
C ALA A 56 18.56 -13.25 4.66
N ALA A 57 18.27 -12.21 3.89
CA ALA A 57 18.64 -10.84 4.16
C ALA A 57 17.58 -9.81 3.75
N LEU A 58 17.61 -8.67 4.42
CA LEU A 58 16.94 -7.45 3.97
C LEU A 58 17.86 -6.65 3.04
N THR A 59 17.39 -6.36 1.83
CA THR A 59 18.11 -5.53 0.86
C THR A 59 17.26 -4.33 0.43
N GLN A 60 17.90 -3.18 0.14
CA GLN A 60 17.17 -2.01 -0.35
C GLN A 60 16.73 -2.21 -1.81
N GLY A 61 15.46 -1.93 -2.08
CA GLY A 61 14.97 -1.68 -3.43
C GLY A 61 14.90 -0.18 -3.69
N ASP A 62 15.49 0.26 -4.81
CA ASP A 62 15.35 1.65 -5.25
C ASP A 62 13.95 1.88 -5.83
N THR A 63 13.15 2.70 -5.17
CA THR A 63 11.79 3.07 -5.59
C THR A 63 11.75 4.26 -6.55
N GLY A 64 12.88 4.96 -6.71
CA GLY A 64 12.97 6.19 -7.49
C GLY A 64 12.21 7.38 -6.89
N VAL A 65 11.69 7.27 -5.66
CA VAL A 65 10.92 8.33 -5.00
C VAL A 65 11.50 8.67 -3.62
N GLY A 66 11.45 9.95 -3.25
CA GLY A 66 11.80 10.42 -1.90
C GLY A 66 10.59 10.56 -0.97
N SER A 67 9.39 10.31 -1.48
CA SER A 67 8.15 10.41 -0.71
C SER A 67 7.95 9.19 0.19
N SER A 68 7.34 9.42 1.34
CA SER A 68 6.89 8.37 2.25
C SER A 68 5.90 7.40 1.57
N LEU A 69 6.11 6.10 1.74
CA LEU A 69 5.23 5.02 1.30
C LEU A 69 4.52 4.42 2.53
N PHE A 70 3.19 4.40 2.53
CA PHE A 70 2.38 4.05 3.70
C PHE A 70 1.82 2.63 3.65
N THR A 71 1.51 2.12 2.46
CA THR A 71 0.98 0.77 2.26
C THR A 71 1.71 0.08 1.11
N VAL A 72 1.95 -1.21 1.26
CA VAL A 72 2.40 -2.12 0.20
C VAL A 72 1.44 -3.32 0.16
N HIS A 73 1.16 -3.81 -1.05
CA HIS A 73 0.33 -4.98 -1.31
C HIS A 73 0.89 -5.73 -2.51
N GLU A 74 0.64 -7.03 -2.59
CA GLU A 74 1.00 -7.85 -3.74
C GLU A 74 -0.20 -8.64 -4.26
N HIS A 75 -0.21 -8.86 -5.58
CA HIS A 75 -1.04 -9.88 -6.20
C HIS A 75 -0.38 -10.36 -7.49
N ASP A 76 -0.42 -11.67 -7.76
CA ASP A 76 0.10 -12.32 -8.97
C ASP A 76 1.53 -11.88 -9.36
N GLY A 77 2.43 -11.81 -8.39
CA GLY A 77 3.85 -11.46 -8.55
C GLY A 77 4.13 -9.97 -8.70
N ARG A 78 3.11 -9.11 -8.58
CA ARG A 78 3.27 -7.65 -8.66
C ARG A 78 3.09 -7.03 -7.29
N TYR A 79 4.14 -6.40 -6.77
CA TYR A 79 3.99 -5.53 -5.61
C TYR A 79 3.61 -4.13 -6.06
N VAL A 80 2.75 -3.46 -5.29
CA VAL A 80 2.48 -2.03 -5.40
C VAL A 80 2.64 -1.38 -4.03
N ALA A 81 3.27 -0.22 -3.98
CA ALA A 81 3.30 0.62 -2.79
C ALA A 81 2.74 2.00 -3.10
N VAL A 82 1.98 2.54 -2.15
CA VAL A 82 1.38 3.87 -2.25
C VAL A 82 1.74 4.74 -1.07
N GLY A 83 1.78 6.05 -1.29
CA GLY A 83 1.98 7.01 -0.23
C GLY A 83 1.92 8.46 -0.69
N GLY A 84 2.74 9.30 -0.06
CA GLY A 84 2.81 10.73 -0.29
C GLY A 84 1.69 11.52 0.39
N ALA A 85 2.06 12.56 1.14
CA ALA A 85 1.11 13.31 1.97
C ALA A 85 0.49 14.53 1.27
N ALA A 86 1.26 15.20 0.41
CA ALA A 86 0.82 16.37 -0.37
C ALA A 86 0.55 16.04 -1.84
N THR A 87 1.10 14.93 -2.32
CA THR A 87 0.84 14.36 -3.64
C THR A 87 0.86 12.86 -3.50
N GLY A 88 -0.18 12.19 -3.99
CA GLY A 88 -0.27 10.74 -4.03
C GLY A 88 0.82 10.16 -4.92
N ILE A 89 1.52 9.14 -4.41
CA ILE A 89 2.58 8.42 -5.11
C ILE A 89 2.18 6.95 -5.21
N ILE A 90 2.45 6.36 -6.37
CA ILE A 90 2.29 4.93 -6.64
C ILE A 90 3.57 4.40 -7.29
N VAL A 91 4.14 3.35 -6.71
CA VAL A 91 5.26 2.60 -7.30
C VAL A 91 4.87 1.13 -7.45
N GLU A 92 5.25 0.49 -8.55
CA GLU A 92 5.04 -0.94 -8.81
C GLU A 92 6.36 -1.66 -8.98
N TYR A 93 6.50 -2.83 -8.36
CA TYR A 93 7.61 -3.75 -8.58
C TYR A 93 7.20 -4.78 -9.61
N ASP A 94 7.94 -4.87 -10.72
CA ASP A 94 7.66 -5.78 -11.83
C ASP A 94 8.34 -7.15 -11.72
N GLY A 95 8.92 -7.44 -10.54
CA GLY A 95 9.75 -8.63 -10.31
C GLY A 95 11.24 -8.38 -10.55
N GLN A 96 11.65 -7.22 -11.04
CA GLN A 96 13.04 -6.83 -11.23
C GLN A 96 13.35 -5.48 -10.58
N SER A 97 12.50 -4.48 -10.80
CA SER A 97 12.72 -3.12 -10.33
C SER A 97 11.42 -2.43 -9.95
N TRP A 98 11.51 -1.45 -9.04
CA TRP A 98 10.40 -0.55 -8.77
C TRP A 98 10.32 0.53 -9.84
N GLN A 99 9.10 0.84 -10.26
CA GLN A 99 8.80 1.87 -11.23
C GLN A 99 7.78 2.83 -10.64
N ASN A 100 8.03 4.14 -10.74
CA ASN A 100 7.03 5.14 -10.40
C ASN A 100 5.96 5.20 -11.50
N VAL A 101 4.75 4.78 -11.15
CA VAL A 101 3.59 4.70 -12.04
C VAL A 101 2.49 5.68 -11.60
N THR A 102 2.87 6.72 -10.85
CA THR A 102 1.95 7.79 -10.45
C THR A 102 1.33 8.44 -11.69
N PRO A 103 -0.01 8.61 -11.76
CA PRO A 103 -0.66 9.24 -12.89
C PRO A 103 -0.26 10.72 -13.01
N ALA A 104 -0.47 11.30 -14.20
CA ALA A 104 -0.11 12.69 -14.49
C ALA A 104 -0.84 13.71 -13.58
N GLU A 105 -2.06 13.38 -13.17
CA GLU A 105 -2.88 14.17 -12.24
C GLU A 105 -3.10 13.38 -10.95
N PRO A 106 -2.10 13.34 -10.05
CA PRO A 106 -2.22 12.59 -8.80
C PRO A 106 -3.16 13.31 -7.81
N PRO A 107 -3.88 12.56 -6.95
CA PRO A 107 -4.61 13.15 -5.84
C PRO A 107 -3.65 13.75 -4.80
N MET A 108 -4.18 14.43 -3.77
CA MET A 108 -3.35 15.00 -2.70
C MET A 108 -2.58 13.97 -1.87
N GLY A 109 -3.04 12.73 -1.77
CA GLY A 109 -2.32 11.71 -1.02
C GLY A 109 -3.02 10.37 -1.08
N LEU A 110 -2.23 9.30 -0.98
CA LEU A 110 -2.71 7.93 -0.96
C LEU A 110 -2.25 7.25 0.31
N THR A 111 -3.09 6.41 0.90
CA THR A 111 -2.78 5.73 2.16
C THR A 111 -3.08 4.24 2.14
N GLY A 112 -4.01 3.78 1.30
CA GLY A 112 -4.35 2.37 1.14
C GLY A 112 -4.26 1.92 -0.31
N VAL A 113 -3.89 0.66 -0.53
CA VAL A 113 -3.90 0.02 -1.85
C VAL A 113 -4.18 -1.47 -1.72
N THR A 114 -4.89 -2.01 -2.70
CA THR A 114 -5.14 -3.45 -2.86
C THR A 114 -5.08 -3.78 -4.34
N LEU A 115 -4.35 -4.83 -4.70
CA LEU A 115 -4.39 -5.43 -6.03
C LEU A 115 -5.33 -6.64 -6.02
N GLY A 116 -5.97 -6.88 -7.15
CA GLY A 116 -6.83 -8.04 -7.40
C GLY A 116 -6.52 -8.65 -8.77
N ARG A 117 -7.38 -9.59 -9.16
CA ARG A 117 -7.21 -10.39 -10.39
C ARG A 117 -7.28 -9.53 -11.65
N ASP A 118 -6.77 -10.08 -12.74
CA ASP A 118 -6.82 -9.49 -14.09
C ASP A 118 -6.23 -8.07 -14.17
N GLY A 119 -5.29 -7.75 -13.27
CA GLY A 119 -4.64 -6.45 -13.17
C GLY A 119 -5.50 -5.35 -12.55
N TYR A 120 -6.68 -5.70 -12.03
CA TYR A 120 -7.50 -4.76 -11.28
C TYR A 120 -6.83 -4.37 -9.96
N GLY A 121 -7.07 -3.15 -9.52
CA GLY A 121 -6.52 -2.65 -8.27
C GLY A 121 -7.25 -1.40 -7.84
N VAL A 122 -7.20 -1.11 -6.54
CA VAL A 122 -7.82 0.06 -5.93
C VAL A 122 -6.82 0.72 -5.00
N ALA A 123 -6.60 2.01 -5.17
CA ALA A 123 -5.81 2.84 -4.28
C ALA A 123 -6.69 3.96 -3.73
N VAL A 124 -6.54 4.25 -2.43
CA VAL A 124 -7.43 5.17 -1.72
C VAL A 124 -6.64 6.14 -0.85
N GLY A 125 -7.21 7.30 -0.57
CA GLY A 125 -6.51 8.29 0.22
C GLY A 125 -7.33 9.51 0.63
N THR A 126 -6.64 10.64 0.69
CA THR A 126 -7.13 11.88 1.29
C THR A 126 -8.28 12.47 0.48
N PHE A 127 -9.27 13.08 1.14
CA PHE A 127 -10.40 13.77 0.51
C PHE A 127 -11.14 12.93 -0.54
N GLY A 128 -11.44 11.68 -0.20
CA GLY A 128 -12.19 10.77 -1.07
C GLY A 128 -11.43 10.27 -2.29
N ALA A 129 -10.10 10.45 -2.34
CA ALA A 129 -9.30 9.94 -3.45
C ALA A 129 -9.51 8.43 -3.63
N VAL A 130 -9.93 8.03 -4.83
CA VAL A 130 -10.02 6.64 -5.28
C VAL A 130 -9.41 6.57 -6.67
N LEU A 131 -8.46 5.65 -6.85
CA LEU A 131 -7.93 5.29 -8.15
C LEU A 131 -8.21 3.82 -8.41
N THR A 132 -8.47 3.49 -9.66
CA THR A 132 -8.58 2.11 -10.14
C THR A 132 -7.45 1.80 -11.10
N ARG A 133 -6.97 0.56 -11.04
CA ARG A 133 -5.94 0.04 -11.94
C ARG A 133 -6.55 -0.87 -13.00
N SER A 134 -6.01 -0.83 -14.21
CA SER A 134 -6.18 -1.88 -15.22
C SER A 134 -4.83 -2.20 -15.88
N ASN A 135 -4.76 -3.34 -16.60
CA ASN A 135 -3.56 -3.66 -17.39
C ASN A 135 -3.37 -2.75 -18.61
N THR A 136 -4.44 -2.10 -19.08
CA THR A 136 -4.42 -1.23 -20.26
C THR A 136 -4.07 0.21 -19.93
N ASP A 137 -4.69 0.75 -18.88
CA ASP A 137 -4.67 2.19 -18.59
C ASP A 137 -3.76 2.51 -17.40
N GLY A 138 -3.25 1.49 -16.69
CA GLY A 138 -2.55 1.68 -15.42
C GLY A 138 -3.50 2.25 -14.38
N TRP A 139 -2.99 3.17 -13.55
CA TRP A 139 -3.78 3.83 -12.50
C TRP A 139 -4.49 5.07 -13.03
N VAL A 140 -5.81 5.11 -12.87
CA VAL A 140 -6.66 6.25 -13.23
C VAL A 140 -7.56 6.63 -12.05
N ALA A 141 -7.88 7.91 -11.93
CA ALA A 141 -8.89 8.36 -10.97
C ALA A 141 -10.23 7.67 -11.25
N ALA A 142 -10.90 7.20 -10.21
CA ALA A 142 -12.23 6.63 -10.32
C ALA A 142 -13.27 7.76 -10.33
N GLU A 143 -14.15 7.75 -11.33
CA GLU A 143 -15.31 8.64 -11.37
C GLU A 143 -16.33 8.18 -10.32
N LEU A 144 -16.58 9.03 -9.33
CA LEU A 144 -17.64 8.84 -8.34
C LEU A 144 -18.77 9.80 -8.67
N ASP A 145 -20.00 9.29 -8.81
CA ASP A 145 -21.20 10.11 -9.03
C ASP A 145 -21.62 10.93 -7.78
N PHE A 146 -20.77 10.96 -6.76
CA PHE A 146 -20.95 11.65 -5.49
C PHE A 146 -19.61 12.09 -4.91
N THR A 147 -19.64 13.07 -4.01
CA THR A 147 -18.45 13.58 -3.35
C THR A 147 -18.22 12.92 -2.00
N VAL A 148 -16.99 12.52 -1.72
CA VAL A 148 -16.52 12.08 -0.40
C VAL A 148 -15.47 13.07 0.09
N ALA A 149 -15.70 13.70 1.23
CA ALA A 149 -14.76 14.67 1.80
C ALA A 149 -13.81 14.03 2.85
N GLN A 150 -14.16 12.84 3.34
CA GLN A 150 -13.39 12.09 4.33
C GLN A 150 -12.15 11.44 3.70
N ASN A 151 -11.18 11.09 4.55
CA ASN A 151 -10.04 10.29 4.12
C ASN A 151 -10.45 8.83 4.03
N LEU A 152 -10.00 8.14 2.99
CA LEU A 152 -10.08 6.69 2.86
C LEU A 152 -8.73 6.09 3.23
N HIS A 153 -8.75 5.09 4.11
CA HIS A 153 -7.56 4.51 4.72
C HIS A 153 -7.32 3.06 4.32
N GLY A 154 -8.39 2.26 4.26
CA GLY A 154 -8.31 0.84 3.94
C GLY A 154 -9.06 0.54 2.65
N SER A 155 -8.57 -0.42 1.90
CA SER A 155 -9.26 -1.01 0.76
C SER A 155 -9.20 -2.54 0.82
N TRP A 156 -10.15 -3.18 0.15
CA TRP A 156 -10.16 -4.62 -0.06
C TRP A 156 -10.87 -4.95 -1.38
N ILE A 157 -10.50 -6.07 -2.00
CA ILE A 157 -11.13 -6.59 -3.23
C ILE A 157 -11.50 -8.06 -2.98
N ASP A 158 -12.71 -8.46 -3.32
CA ASP A 158 -13.17 -9.84 -3.17
C ASP A 158 -12.86 -10.68 -4.41
N ASP A 159 -13.18 -11.98 -4.33
CA ASP A 159 -13.00 -12.92 -5.42
C ASP A 159 -13.88 -12.65 -6.65
N GLU A 160 -14.93 -11.83 -6.52
CA GLU A 160 -15.81 -11.41 -7.61
C GLU A 160 -15.39 -10.08 -8.26
N GLY A 161 -14.32 -9.44 -7.76
CA GLY A 161 -13.86 -8.12 -8.19
C GLY A 161 -14.65 -6.95 -7.60
N GLY A 162 -15.50 -7.20 -6.61
CA GLY A 162 -16.06 -6.17 -5.75
C GLY A 162 -14.95 -5.46 -5.00
N ALA A 163 -15.07 -4.14 -4.85
CA ALA A 163 -14.10 -3.29 -4.17
C ALA A 163 -14.77 -2.57 -3.00
N TRP A 164 -14.07 -2.56 -1.86
CA TRP A 164 -14.45 -1.83 -0.65
C TRP A 164 -13.37 -0.81 -0.33
N ALA A 165 -13.80 0.36 0.15
CA ALA A 165 -12.93 1.34 0.74
C ALA A 165 -13.56 1.88 2.02
N VAL A 166 -12.75 1.97 3.09
CA VAL A 166 -13.19 2.45 4.39
C VAL A 166 -12.35 3.61 4.88
N GLY A 167 -12.97 4.51 5.62
CA GLY A 167 -12.27 5.65 6.19
C GLY A 167 -13.15 6.51 7.07
N GLY A 168 -12.80 7.79 7.17
CA GLY A 168 -13.47 8.79 7.98
C GLY A 168 -12.59 10.01 8.21
N ASP A 169 -12.89 10.76 9.27
CA ASP A 169 -11.94 11.73 9.80
C ASP A 169 -10.87 10.97 10.61
N THR A 170 -9.71 10.78 9.99
CA THR A 170 -8.58 10.06 10.59
C THR A 170 -7.85 10.84 11.67
N PHE A 171 -8.18 12.11 11.89
CA PHE A 171 -7.63 12.91 12.99
C PHE A 171 -8.52 12.86 14.22
N THR A 172 -9.84 13.03 14.05
CA THR A 172 -10.80 12.98 15.17
C THR A 172 -11.37 11.59 15.43
N LEU A 173 -11.08 10.62 14.55
CA LEU A 173 -11.60 9.25 14.58
C LEU A 173 -13.13 9.20 14.55
N ALA A 174 -13.73 10.04 13.71
CA ALA A 174 -15.18 10.20 13.57
C ALA A 174 -15.63 10.14 12.11
N ASN A 175 -16.95 10.22 11.88
CA ASN A 175 -17.56 10.32 10.56
C ASN A 175 -17.11 9.19 9.61
N GLY A 176 -17.23 7.95 10.08
CA GLY A 176 -16.87 6.77 9.31
C GLY A 176 -17.58 6.73 7.95
N VAL A 177 -16.84 6.35 6.91
CA VAL A 177 -17.35 6.18 5.55
C VAL A 177 -16.97 4.80 5.03
N LEU A 178 -17.90 4.19 4.29
CA LEU A 178 -17.69 2.98 3.52
C LEU A 178 -18.13 3.25 2.08
N LEU A 179 -17.29 2.92 1.12
CA LEU A 179 -17.62 2.83 -0.29
C LEU A 179 -17.57 1.36 -0.68
N HIS A 180 -18.54 0.94 -1.49
CA HIS A 180 -18.56 -0.38 -2.09
C HIS A 180 -18.96 -0.27 -3.56
N ARG A 181 -18.18 -0.90 -4.43
CA ARG A 181 -18.51 -1.11 -5.85
C ARG A 181 -18.47 -2.61 -6.10
N GLY A 182 -19.58 -3.21 -6.46
CA GLY A 182 -19.67 -4.65 -6.70
C GLY A 182 -21.10 -5.05 -7.04
N LYS A 183 -21.44 -6.33 -6.86
CA LYS A 183 -22.84 -6.77 -6.99
C LYS A 183 -23.73 -5.99 -6.02
N THR A 184 -24.97 -5.76 -6.44
CA THR A 184 -25.94 -4.88 -5.74
C THR A 184 -26.41 -5.45 -4.40
N SER A 185 -26.15 -6.72 -4.12
CA SER A 185 -26.42 -7.38 -2.83
C SER A 185 -25.13 -7.89 -2.21
N ILE A 186 -24.86 -7.49 -0.97
CA ILE A 186 -23.82 -8.10 -0.14
C ILE A 186 -24.44 -9.37 0.48
N PRO A 187 -23.88 -10.57 0.24
CA PRO A 187 -24.38 -11.79 0.88
C PRO A 187 -24.37 -11.63 2.40
N ASN A 188 -25.47 -12.02 3.05
CA ASN A 188 -25.61 -11.98 4.51
C ASN A 188 -25.18 -13.29 5.19
N GLU A 189 -24.61 -14.23 4.43
CA GLU A 189 -24.10 -15.47 5.00
C GLU A 189 -22.81 -15.17 5.80
N GLY A 190 -22.90 -15.24 7.12
CA GLY A 190 -21.76 -15.06 8.03
C GLY A 190 -21.81 -13.81 8.93
N LEU A 191 -22.90 -13.03 8.93
CA LEU A 191 -23.23 -12.09 10.00
C LEU A 191 -24.00 -12.76 11.14
#